data_AF-A0A8J4C4I3-F1
#
_entry.id   AF-A0A8J4C4I3-F1
#
_cell.length_a   1.000
_cell.length_b   1.000
_cell.length_c   1.000
_cell.angle_alpha   90.00
_cell.angle_beta   90.00
_cell.angle_gamma   90.00
#
_symmetry.space_group_name_H-M   'P 1'
#
loop_
_entity.id
_entity.type
_entity.pdbx_description
1 polymer ?
#
loop_
_entity_poly.entity_id
_entity_poly.type
_entity_poly.pdbx_seq_one_letter_code
_entity_poly.pdbx_strand_id
1 'polypeptide(L)'
;QDEGAYNYANVRRWTTQRQLANKMQASSNVLELDRIIIPIHKGVHWTCAEVDLRARVVRYFDSLMGEDHVLVRHLLSWVSDESADKLHQRCVEGLDVTGSIKD
;
A
#
# COMPACT_ATOMS: atom_id res chain seq x y z
N GLN A 1 21.11 8.95 8.80
CA GLN A 1 20.29 8.34 7.74
C GLN A 1 20.02 6.94 8.24
N ASP A 2 18.77 6.63 8.60
CA ASP A 2 18.40 5.28 9.03
C ASP A 2 18.85 4.29 7.94
N GLU A 3 19.23 3.06 8.30
CA GLU A 3 19.87 2.04 7.45
C GLU A 3 19.08 1.59 6.18
N GLY A 4 18.09 2.36 5.72
CA GLY A 4 17.55 2.28 4.36
C GLY A 4 16.67 1.07 4.09
N ALA A 5 16.48 0.19 5.08
CA ALA A 5 15.64 -0.98 4.96
C ALA A 5 14.15 -0.62 5.08
N TYR A 6 13.34 -1.18 4.18
CA TYR A 6 11.89 -1.06 4.22
C TYR A 6 11.29 -1.61 5.53
N ASN A 7 10.39 -0.84 6.15
CA ASN A 7 9.65 -1.25 7.35
C ASN A 7 8.21 -0.73 7.28
N TYR A 8 7.25 -1.66 7.12
CA TYR A 8 5.83 -1.36 7.03
C TYR A 8 5.28 -0.57 8.24
N ALA A 9 5.78 -0.83 9.45
CA ALA A 9 5.27 -0.21 10.67
C ALA A 9 5.33 1.33 10.63
N ASN A 10 6.30 1.89 9.90
CA ASN A 10 6.49 3.33 9.74
C ASN A 10 5.40 4.00 8.89
N VAL A 11 4.79 3.24 7.96
CA VAL A 11 3.84 3.76 6.97
C VAL A 11 2.44 3.20 7.09
N ARG A 12 2.23 2.10 7.83
CA ARG A 12 0.94 1.40 7.96
C ARG A 12 -0.26 2.27 8.34
N ARG A 13 -0.01 3.41 8.99
CA ARG A 13 -1.07 4.33 9.44
C ARG A 13 -1.50 5.31 8.36
N TRP A 14 -0.68 5.56 7.34
CA TRP A 14 -0.90 6.62 6.34
C TRP A 14 -2.17 6.45 5.51
N THR A 15 -2.58 5.20 5.33
CA THR A 15 -3.66 4.75 4.45
C THR A 15 -4.84 4.16 5.23
N THR A 16 -4.90 4.37 6.56
CA THR A 16 -6.13 4.03 7.30
C THR A 16 -7.33 4.81 6.75
N GLN A 17 -8.53 4.22 6.80
CA GLN A 17 -9.76 4.85 6.33
C GLN A 17 -9.93 6.28 6.90
N ARG A 18 -9.64 6.48 8.20
CA ARG A 18 -9.67 7.80 8.83
C ARG A 18 -8.68 8.78 8.21
N GLN A 19 -7.45 8.34 7.93
CA GLN A 19 -6.43 9.20 7.30
C GLN A 19 -6.79 9.55 5.86
N LEU A 20 -7.32 8.60 5.09
CA LEU A 20 -7.78 8.83 3.73
C LEU A 20 -8.96 9.81 3.69
N ALA A 21 -9.95 9.65 4.58
CA ALA A 21 -11.05 10.58 4.72
C ALA A 21 -10.59 11.99 5.12
N ASN A 22 -9.67 12.11 6.08
CA ASN A 22 -9.09 13.40 6.47
C ASN A 22 -8.35 14.10 5.32
N LYS A 23 -7.79 13.33 4.40
CA LYS A 23 -7.13 13.82 3.18
C LYS A 23 -8.09 13.99 2.01
N MET A 24 -9.40 13.87 2.25
CA MET A 24 -10.46 13.98 1.25
C MET A 24 -10.27 13.05 0.05
N GLN A 25 -9.70 11.87 0.29
CA GLN A 25 -9.60 10.84 -0.75
C GLN A 25 -10.97 10.24 -1.05
N ALA A 26 -11.25 10.00 -2.33
CA ALA A 26 -12.53 9.45 -2.77
C ALA A 26 -12.71 7.98 -2.37
N SER A 27 -11.61 7.21 -2.27
CA SER A 27 -11.65 5.82 -1.79
C SER A 27 -11.24 5.73 -0.32
N SER A 28 -11.87 4.78 0.38
CA SER A 28 -11.56 4.40 1.76
C SER A 28 -10.37 3.43 1.88
N ASN A 29 -9.85 2.93 0.75
CA ASN A 29 -8.72 2.01 0.69
C ASN A 29 -7.90 2.21 -0.59
N VAL A 30 -6.61 2.49 -0.46
CA VAL A 30 -5.72 2.71 -1.62
C VAL A 30 -5.61 1.51 -2.56
N LEU A 31 -5.93 0.30 -2.09
CA LEU A 31 -5.90 -0.94 -2.89
C LEU A 31 -7.07 -1.07 -3.88
N GLU A 32 -8.06 -0.18 -3.81
CA GLU A 32 -9.19 -0.11 -4.76
C GLU A 32 -8.92 0.83 -5.94
N LEU A 33 -7.80 1.56 -5.90
CA LEU A 33 -7.39 2.46 -6.97
C LEU A 33 -6.87 1.66 -8.16
N ASP A 34 -6.98 2.22 -9.37
CA ASP A 34 -6.31 1.62 -10.54
C ASP A 34 -4.79 1.75 -10.42
N ARG A 35 -4.31 2.91 -9.96
CA ARG A 35 -2.89 3.29 -9.92
C ARG A 35 -2.56 4.16 -8.71
N ILE A 36 -1.36 3.98 -8.17
CA ILE A 36 -0.79 4.80 -7.09
C ILE A 36 0.53 5.40 -7.58
N ILE A 37 0.64 6.72 -7.56
CA ILE A 37 1.83 7.46 -7.97
C ILE A 37 2.62 7.90 -6.74
N ILE A 38 3.91 7.61 -6.73
CA ILE A 38 4.78 7.80 -5.57
C ILE A 38 5.98 8.65 -5.97
N PRO A 39 6.00 9.95 -5.67
CA PRO A 39 7.19 10.79 -5.85
C PRO A 39 8.26 10.42 -4.82
N ILE A 40 9.51 10.31 -5.27
CA ILE A 40 10.63 9.83 -4.45
C ILE A 40 11.77 10.84 -4.50
N HIS A 41 12.17 11.30 -3.32
CA HIS A 41 13.30 12.21 -3.15
C HIS A 41 14.59 11.43 -2.86
N LYS A 42 15.59 11.52 -3.74
CA LYS A 42 16.90 10.86 -3.63
C LYS A 42 17.99 11.90 -3.38
N GLY A 43 17.85 12.67 -2.29
CA GLY A 43 18.83 13.69 -1.88
C GLY A 43 18.68 15.02 -2.61
N VAL A 44 19.12 15.10 -3.87
CA VAL A 44 18.97 16.30 -4.74
C VAL A 44 18.17 16.03 -6.01
N HIS A 45 17.84 14.75 -6.25
CA HIS A 45 17.19 14.28 -7.46
C HIS A 45 15.80 13.71 -7.14
N TRP A 46 14.81 14.03 -7.98
CA TRP A 46 13.46 13.51 -7.86
C TRP A 46 13.20 12.45 -8.91
N THR A 47 12.61 11.36 -8.46
CA THR A 47 12.22 10.22 -9.30
C THR A 47 10.78 9.86 -8.97
N CYS A 48 10.17 8.98 -9.75
CA CYS A 48 8.78 8.59 -9.56
C CYS A 48 8.64 7.08 -9.65
N ALA A 49 7.74 6.52 -8.86
CA ALA A 49 7.27 5.15 -9.04
C ALA A 49 5.76 5.13 -9.28
N GLU A 50 5.32 4.08 -9.95
CA GLU A 50 3.91 3.76 -10.15
C GLU A 50 3.69 2.34 -9.62
N VAL A 51 2.66 2.19 -8.78
CA VAL A 51 2.04 0.89 -8.51
C VAL A 51 0.76 0.84 -9.35
N ASP A 52 0.78 0.09 -10.45
CA ASP A 52 -0.38 -0.15 -11.30
C ASP A 52 -1.08 -1.42 -10.81
N LEU A 53 -2.13 -1.25 -10.01
CA LEU A 53 -2.88 -2.34 -9.37
C LEU A 53 -3.71 -3.10 -10.41
N ARG A 54 -4.21 -2.41 -11.43
CA ARG A 54 -4.95 -3.02 -12.53
C ARG A 54 -4.06 -3.92 -13.39
N ALA A 55 -2.85 -3.45 -13.73
CA ALA A 55 -1.89 -4.22 -14.51
C ALA A 55 -0.96 -5.11 -13.66
N ARG A 56 -1.06 -5.03 -12.33
CA ARG A 56 -0.26 -5.78 -11.34
C ARG A 56 1.25 -5.63 -11.55
N VAL A 57 1.71 -4.39 -11.71
CA VAL A 57 3.12 -4.08 -11.95
C VAL A 57 3.55 -2.84 -11.19
N VAL A 58 4.80 -2.86 -10.74
CA VAL A 58 5.48 -1.68 -10.19
C VAL A 58 6.48 -1.18 -11.22
N ARG A 59 6.44 0.11 -11.53
CA ARG A 59 7.35 0.78 -12.45
C ARG A 59 8.12 1.89 -11.73
N TYR A 60 9.37 2.10 -12.15
CA TYR A 60 10.22 3.19 -11.70
C TYR A 60 10.58 4.07 -12.90
N PHE A 61 10.53 5.38 -12.71
CA PHE A 61 10.79 6.39 -13.72
C PHE A 61 11.85 7.36 -13.22
N ASP A 62 12.91 7.50 -14.01
CA ASP A 62 14.05 8.35 -13.70
C ASP A 62 14.46 9.13 -14.95
N SER A 63 14.43 10.46 -14.88
CA SER A 63 14.80 11.33 -16.00
C SER A 63 16.29 11.32 -16.33
N LEU A 64 17.12 10.80 -15.41
CA LEU A 64 18.56 10.60 -15.61
C LEU A 64 18.89 9.14 -16.00
N MET A 65 17.87 8.37 -16.41
CA MET A 65 17.98 6.98 -16.85
C MET A 65 18.59 6.02 -15.80
N GLY A 66 18.38 6.33 -14.52
CA GLY A 66 18.71 5.43 -13.41
C GLY A 66 17.71 4.29 -13.27
N GLU A 67 18.14 3.24 -12.55
CA GLU A 67 17.30 2.13 -12.12
C GLU A 67 17.30 2.02 -10.59
N ASP A 68 16.24 1.45 -10.01
CA ASP A 68 16.17 1.22 -8.55
C ASP A 68 15.39 -0.06 -8.22
N HIS A 69 16.04 -1.21 -8.43
CA HIS A 69 15.44 -2.52 -8.18
C HIS A 69 15.11 -2.77 -6.70
N VAL A 70 15.85 -2.14 -5.79
CA VAL A 70 15.61 -2.26 -4.33
C VAL A 70 14.31 -1.57 -3.97
N LEU A 71 14.11 -0.32 -4.43
CA LEU A 71 12.85 0.39 -4.26
C LEU A 71 11.67 -0.39 -4.86
N VAL A 72 11.81 -0.93 -6.08
CA VAL A 72 10.75 -1.72 -6.71
C VAL A 72 10.37 -2.92 -5.84
N ARG A 73 11.35 -3.65 -5.28
CA ARG A 73 11.09 -4.74 -4.33
C ARG A 73 10.41 -4.25 -3.05
N HIS A 74 10.84 -3.12 -2.50
CA HIS A 74 10.21 -2.54 -1.32
C HIS A 74 8.74 -2.16 -1.56
N LEU A 75 8.42 -1.61 -2.73
CA LEU A 75 7.03 -1.28 -3.10
C LEU A 75 6.19 -2.54 -3.31
N LEU A 76 6.75 -3.60 -3.89
CA LEU A 76 6.08 -4.90 -3.97
C LEU A 76 5.79 -5.47 -2.57
N SER A 77 6.76 -5.41 -1.65
CA SER A 77 6.55 -5.80 -0.25
C SER A 77 5.48 -4.93 0.42
N TRP A 78 5.48 -3.62 0.19
CA TRP A 78 4.46 -2.71 0.71
C TRP A 78 3.05 -3.08 0.23
N VAL A 79 2.86 -3.38 -1.06
CA VAL A 79 1.54 -3.82 -1.55
C VAL A 79 1.08 -5.09 -0.84
N SER A 80 1.99 -6.05 -0.61
CA SER A 80 1.67 -7.29 0.10
C SER A 80 1.28 -7.03 1.57
N ASP A 81 2.08 -6.23 2.28
CA ASP A 81 1.83 -5.90 3.69
C ASP A 81 0.56 -5.07 3.87
N GLU A 82 0.34 -4.09 3.00
CA GLU A 82 -0.86 -3.25 2.97
C GLU A 82 -2.10 -4.10 2.70
N SER A 83 -2.04 -5.02 1.73
CA SER A 83 -3.12 -5.99 1.48
C SER A 83 -3.41 -6.84 2.72
N ALA A 84 -2.35 -7.36 3.36
CA ALA A 84 -2.51 -8.18 4.55
C ALA A 84 -3.12 -7.41 5.73
N ASP A 85 -2.76 -6.14 5.92
CA ASP A 85 -3.23 -5.32 7.04
C ASP A 85 -4.64 -4.76 6.80
N LYS A 86 -4.95 -4.31 5.58
CA LYS A 86 -6.22 -3.61 5.28
C LYS A 86 -7.35 -4.52 4.80
N LEU A 87 -7.04 -5.64 4.13
CA LEU A 87 -8.07 -6.51 3.58
C LEU A 87 -8.46 -7.66 4.53
N HIS A 88 -7.56 -8.13 5.40
CA HIS A 88 -7.92 -9.14 6.42
C HIS A 88 -8.79 -8.58 7.55
N GLN A 89 -8.93 -7.25 7.65
CA GLN A 89 -9.84 -6.60 8.61
C GLN A 89 -11.30 -6.58 8.16
N ARG A 90 -11.63 -7.18 7.00
CA ARG A 90 -13.00 -7.40 6.51
C ARG A 90 -13.62 -8.75 6.92
N CYS A 91 -13.09 -9.41 7.94
CA CYS A 91 -13.86 -10.40 8.69
C CYS A 91 -14.43 -9.74 9.95
N VAL A 92 -15.59 -9.09 9.82
CA VAL A 92 -16.42 -8.72 10.97
C VAL A 92 -17.82 -9.31 10.75
N GLU A 93 -18.14 -10.22 11.68
CA GLU A 93 -19.45 -10.59 12.22
C GLU A 93 -20.48 -11.28 11.31
N GLY A 94 -20.80 -12.54 11.65
CA GLY A 94 -22.05 -13.17 11.21
C GLY A 94 -22.09 -14.67 10.94
N LEU A 95 -21.03 -15.46 11.23
CA LEU A 95 -21.15 -16.92 11.26
C LEU A 95 -21.08 -17.39 12.70
N ASP A 96 -22.25 -17.60 13.29
CA ASP A 96 -22.46 -18.40 14.49
C ASP A 96 -21.88 -19.80 14.25
N VAL A 97 -20.84 -20.16 15.01
CA VAL A 97 -20.21 -21.51 15.00
C VAL A 97 -20.83 -22.40 16.09
N THR A 98 -22.04 -22.09 16.55
CA THR A 98 -22.81 -23.04 17.34
C THR A 98 -23.97 -23.56 16.51
N GLY A 99 -23.77 -24.74 15.92
CA GLY A 99 -24.84 -25.53 15.31
C GLY A 99 -25.82 -26.05 16.38
N SER A 100 -26.59 -25.14 16.99
CA SER A 100 -27.66 -25.47 17.93
C SER A 100 -28.95 -24.82 17.46
N ILE A 101 -29.83 -25.65 16.90
CA ILE A 101 -31.27 -25.36 16.89
C ILE A 101 -31.74 -25.49 18.34
N LYS A 102 -32.31 -24.42 18.90
CA LYS A 102 -33.16 -24.50 20.09
C LYS A 102 -34.61 -24.49 19.63
N ASP A 103 -35.31 -25.57 20.01
CA ASP A 103 -36.73 -25.93 19.92
C ASP A 103 -37.52 -25.55 18.66
#